data_AF-A0ABD1CTU1-F1
#
_entry.id   AF-A0ABD1CTU1-F1
#
_cell.length_a   1.000
_cell.length_b   1.000
_cell.length_c   1.000
_cell.angle_alpha   90.00
_cell.angle_beta   90.00
_cell.angle_gamma   90.00
#
_symmetry.space_group_name_H-M   'P 1'
#
loop_
_entity.id
_entity.type
_entity.pdbx_description
1 polymer ?
#
loop_
_entity_poly.entity_id
_entity_poly.type
_entity_poly.pdbx_seq_one_letter_code
_entity_poly.pdbx_strand_id
1 'polypeptide(L)'
;MEKLQVLLHLSTAFCYCDKEVLNERVYDFHHNPYDLMRTVEWMDEETLNQITPNLMKPHPNTYTYSKRLTECLVRDSYPQLPVCIVRPSIVCPANKDPVEGWVDSLNGPVGIMVAGGKGIIRSMLCNGEYNAEVIPVDIAINGLISIAYTLGQMQTLPQEIPVYNVTCRETKRTTWKEVLELGKATAYEYPFEAGVWYPDGDITTNKIYHTIYLCVMCRRWLHRV
;
A
#
# COMPACT_ATOMS: atom_id res chain seq x y z
N MET A 1 31.65 0.94 1.22
CA MET A 1 30.76 1.00 2.41
C MET A 1 31.27 0.02 3.47
N GLU A 2 32.41 0.29 4.11
CA GLU A 2 33.07 -0.72 4.98
C GLU A 2 32.49 -0.83 6.41
N LYS A 3 31.61 0.11 6.81
CA LYS A 3 31.02 0.15 8.16
C LYS A 3 29.49 -0.07 8.19
N LEU A 4 28.88 -0.44 7.06
CA LEU A 4 27.44 -0.66 7.01
C LEU A 4 27.11 -1.94 7.80
N GLN A 5 26.29 -1.81 8.85
CA GLN A 5 25.89 -2.95 9.68
C GLN A 5 24.61 -3.61 9.16
N VAL A 6 23.60 -2.82 8.81
CA VAL A 6 22.31 -3.30 8.31
C VAL A 6 21.77 -2.30 7.29
N LEU A 7 21.26 -2.82 6.17
CA LEU A 7 20.41 -2.09 5.23
C LEU A 7 18.98 -2.65 5.33
N LEU A 8 18.02 -1.79 5.67
CA LEU A 8 16.60 -2.15 5.59
C LEU A 8 16.07 -1.77 4.20
N HIS A 9 15.68 -2.76 3.41
CA HIS A 9 14.89 -2.52 2.21
C HIS A 9 13.40 -2.49 2.57
N LEU A 10 12.78 -1.32 2.44
CA LEU A 10 11.35 -1.14 2.67
C LEU A 10 10.56 -1.56 1.42
N SER A 11 9.86 -2.68 1.51
CA SER A 11 8.95 -3.22 0.50
C SER A 11 7.49 -3.01 0.94
N THR A 12 6.59 -3.94 0.60
CA THR A 12 5.17 -3.91 0.99
C THR A 12 4.59 -5.32 1.02
N ALA A 13 3.65 -5.56 1.93
CA ALA A 13 2.95 -6.84 2.03
C ALA A 13 2.08 -7.16 0.79
N PHE A 14 1.84 -6.19 -0.09
CA PHE A 14 0.98 -6.34 -1.27
C PHE A 14 1.74 -6.62 -2.57
N CYS A 15 3.06 -6.80 -2.54
CA CYS A 15 3.84 -7.03 -3.75
C CYS A 15 3.75 -8.46 -4.29
N TYR A 16 3.12 -9.40 -3.56
CA TYR A 16 2.91 -10.79 -3.98
C TYR A 16 1.43 -11.06 -4.26
N CYS A 17 0.88 -10.40 -5.29
CA CYS A 17 -0.55 -10.48 -5.60
C CYS A 17 -1.01 -11.87 -6.07
N ASP A 18 -0.06 -12.75 -6.42
CA ASP A 18 -0.29 -14.13 -6.84
C ASP A 18 -0.26 -15.16 -5.69
N LYS A 19 0.04 -14.72 -4.46
CA LYS A 19 0.13 -15.59 -3.29
C LYS A 19 -1.06 -15.37 -2.37
N GLU A 20 -1.76 -16.45 -2.04
CA GLU A 20 -2.83 -16.44 -1.05
C GLU A 20 -2.28 -16.26 0.36
N VAL A 21 -1.16 -16.93 0.67
CA VAL A 21 -0.43 -16.81 1.94
C VAL A 21 0.98 -16.29 1.67
N LEU A 22 1.26 -15.09 2.19
CA LEU A 22 2.56 -14.46 2.06
C LEU A 22 3.47 -14.83 3.25
N ASN A 23 4.40 -15.74 3.01
CA ASN A 23 5.42 -16.08 4.00
C ASN A 23 6.58 -15.09 3.99
N GLU A 24 7.32 -15.07 5.09
CA GLU A 24 8.55 -14.29 5.30
C GLU A 24 9.73 -14.87 4.50
N ARG A 25 9.60 -14.88 3.18
CA ARG A 25 10.64 -15.26 2.22
C ARG A 25 10.47 -14.50 0.91
N VAL A 26 11.53 -14.42 0.13
CA VAL A 26 11.47 -13.97 -1.26
C VAL A 26 11.14 -15.16 -2.15
N TYR A 27 10.12 -15.04 -2.99
CA TYR A 27 9.78 -16.11 -3.94
C TYR A 27 10.40 -15.79 -5.30
N ASP A 28 10.68 -16.81 -6.10
CA ASP A 28 11.15 -16.58 -7.47
C ASP A 28 10.11 -15.83 -8.31
N PHE A 29 10.61 -15.08 -9.28
CA PHE A 29 9.81 -14.31 -10.21
C PHE A 29 10.29 -14.57 -11.64
N HIS A 30 9.35 -14.65 -12.57
CA HIS A 30 9.64 -15.04 -13.95
C HIS A 30 10.34 -13.93 -14.75
N HIS A 31 10.18 -12.67 -14.34
CA HIS A 31 10.91 -11.56 -14.94
C HIS A 31 12.23 -11.31 -14.21
N ASN A 32 13.32 -11.26 -14.96
CA ASN A 32 14.60 -10.78 -14.47
C ASN A 32 14.59 -9.23 -14.45
N PRO A 33 14.82 -8.59 -13.28
CA PRO A 33 14.83 -7.13 -13.18
C PRO A 33 15.83 -6.44 -14.12
N TYR A 34 16.99 -7.04 -14.37
CA TYR A 34 18.00 -6.46 -15.27
C TYR A 34 17.55 -6.45 -16.73
N ASP A 35 16.78 -7.45 -17.15
CA ASP A 35 16.26 -7.54 -18.52
C ASP A 35 15.18 -6.48 -18.74
N LEU A 36 14.37 -6.22 -17.72
CA LEU A 36 13.37 -5.15 -17.73
C LEU A 36 14.02 -3.77 -17.76
N MET A 37 15.07 -3.53 -16.97
CA MET A 37 15.82 -2.27 -17.02
C MET A 37 16.34 -2.01 -18.43
N ARG A 38 16.99 -3.00 -19.06
CA ARG A 38 17.45 -2.87 -20.45
C ARG A 38 16.29 -2.57 -21.40
N THR A 39 15.16 -3.27 -21.25
CA THR A 39 13.96 -3.05 -22.07
C THR A 39 13.49 -1.59 -22.01
N VAL A 40 13.43 -1.01 -20.81
CA VAL A 40 13.01 0.38 -20.60
C VAL A 40 14.03 1.40 -21.11
N GLU A 41 15.32 1.05 -21.15
CA GLU A 41 16.39 1.95 -21.60
C GLU A 41 16.39 2.21 -23.12
N TRP A 42 16.02 1.23 -23.95
CA TRP A 42 16.09 1.36 -25.42
C TRP A 42 14.74 1.51 -26.11
N MET A 43 13.64 1.02 -25.50
CA MET A 43 12.31 1.11 -26.12
C MET A 43 11.73 2.52 -25.99
N ASP A 44 10.99 2.95 -27.01
CA ASP A 44 10.24 4.19 -26.96
C ASP A 44 9.02 4.07 -26.02
N GLU A 45 8.55 5.21 -25.53
CA GLU A 45 7.48 5.30 -24.53
C GLU A 45 6.13 4.77 -25.06
N GLU A 46 5.84 4.93 -26.36
CA GLU A 46 4.60 4.42 -26.96
C GLU A 46 4.57 2.90 -26.90
N THR A 47 5.64 2.24 -27.34
CA THR A 47 5.75 0.78 -27.30
C THR A 47 5.73 0.26 -25.86
N LEU A 48 6.44 0.92 -24.92
CA LEU A 48 6.42 0.57 -23.49
C LEU A 48 5.00 0.62 -22.92
N ASN A 49 4.23 1.66 -23.24
CA ASN A 49 2.86 1.80 -22.77
C ASN A 49 1.93 0.70 -23.30
N GLN A 50 2.18 0.19 -24.52
CA GLN A 50 1.39 -0.91 -25.09
C GLN A 50 1.69 -2.26 -24.40
N ILE A 51 2.95 -2.53 -24.03
CA ILE A 51 3.32 -3.83 -23.44
C ILE A 51 3.10 -3.89 -21.93
N THR A 52 3.22 -2.75 -21.23
CA THR A 52 3.13 -2.61 -19.76
C THR A 52 1.93 -3.35 -19.14
N PRO A 53 0.69 -3.22 -19.66
CA PRO A 53 -0.48 -3.88 -19.06
C PRO A 53 -0.41 -5.42 -19.06
N ASN A 54 0.27 -6.03 -20.03
CA ASN A 54 0.44 -7.48 -20.07
C ASN A 54 1.65 -7.91 -19.24
N LEU A 55 2.72 -7.13 -19.31
CA LEU A 55 3.99 -7.40 -18.61
C LEU A 55 3.82 -7.42 -17.08
N MET A 56 2.98 -6.54 -16.54
CA MET A 56 2.80 -6.42 -15.09
C MET A 56 1.84 -7.45 -14.50
N LYS A 57 1.10 -8.24 -15.29
CA LYS A 57 0.13 -9.20 -14.73
C LYS A 57 0.86 -10.21 -13.82
N PRO A 58 0.29 -10.56 -12.65
CA PRO A 58 -1.05 -10.23 -12.15
C PRO A 58 -1.13 -8.96 -11.28
N HIS A 59 -0.10 -8.12 -11.28
CA HIS A 59 -0.04 -6.94 -10.42
C HIS A 59 -1.09 -5.90 -10.82
N PRO A 60 -1.82 -5.31 -9.85
CA PRO A 60 -2.85 -4.32 -10.12
C PRO A 60 -2.27 -2.97 -10.56
N ASN A 61 -0.99 -2.70 -10.30
CA ASN A 61 -0.32 -1.45 -10.63
C ASN A 61 1.21 -1.62 -10.74
N THR A 62 1.87 -0.61 -11.28
CA THR A 62 3.33 -0.53 -11.41
C THR A 62 4.04 -0.52 -10.05
N TYR A 63 3.41 -0.01 -9.00
CA TYR A 63 3.98 0.03 -7.66
C TYR A 63 4.22 -1.37 -7.09
N THR A 64 3.23 -2.25 -7.08
CA THR A 64 3.41 -3.61 -6.54
C THR A 64 4.34 -4.45 -7.42
N TYR A 65 4.34 -4.23 -8.74
CA TYR A 65 5.26 -4.88 -9.67
C TYR A 65 6.73 -4.47 -9.43
N SER A 66 6.98 -3.17 -9.30
CA SER A 66 8.34 -2.65 -9.03
C SER A 66 8.87 -3.11 -7.67
N LYS A 67 8.04 -3.13 -6.63
CA LYS A 67 8.42 -3.68 -5.31
C LYS A 67 8.80 -5.16 -5.41
N ARG A 68 8.03 -5.95 -6.15
CA ARG A 68 8.32 -7.38 -6.39
C ARG A 68 9.67 -7.60 -7.06
N LEU A 69 9.96 -6.85 -8.11
CA LEU A 69 11.24 -6.89 -8.82
C LEU A 69 12.42 -6.44 -7.95
N THR A 70 12.20 -5.40 -7.15
CA THR A 70 13.24 -4.87 -6.27
C THR A 70 13.62 -5.89 -5.19
N GLU A 71 12.67 -6.65 -4.67
CA GLU A 71 12.99 -7.74 -3.74
C GLU A 71 13.88 -8.83 -4.36
N CYS A 72 13.71 -9.12 -5.66
CA CYS A 72 14.60 -10.04 -6.37
C CYS A 72 16.03 -9.48 -6.43
N LEU A 73 16.19 -8.20 -6.80
CA LEU A 73 17.50 -7.53 -6.83
C LEU A 73 18.17 -7.51 -5.44
N VAL A 74 17.38 -7.23 -4.40
CA VAL A 74 17.86 -7.15 -3.02
C VAL A 74 18.29 -8.53 -2.51
N ARG A 75 17.51 -9.58 -2.81
CA ARG A 75 17.89 -10.98 -2.54
C ARG A 75 19.20 -11.34 -3.25
N ASP A 76 19.33 -10.99 -4.52
CA ASP A 76 20.51 -11.34 -5.32
C ASP A 76 21.78 -10.60 -4.87
N SER A 77 21.62 -9.49 -4.13
CA SER A 77 22.72 -8.74 -3.50
C SER A 77 23.14 -9.30 -2.12
N TYR A 78 22.39 -10.27 -1.59
CA TYR A 78 22.67 -10.93 -0.33
C TYR A 78 23.56 -12.17 -0.57
N PRO A 79 24.58 -12.45 0.26
CA PRO A 79 24.96 -11.78 1.51
C PRO A 79 26.03 -10.69 1.35
N GLN A 80 26.39 -10.30 0.11
CA GLN A 80 27.45 -9.29 -0.11
C GLN A 80 27.09 -7.93 0.50
N LEU A 81 25.78 -7.64 0.59
CA LEU A 81 25.22 -6.51 1.31
C LEU A 81 24.43 -7.05 2.53
N PRO A 82 24.66 -6.54 3.76
CA PRO A 82 23.91 -6.95 4.94
C PRO A 82 22.51 -6.34 4.92
N VAL A 83 21.66 -6.84 4.02
CA VAL A 83 20.33 -6.31 3.73
C VAL A 83 19.25 -7.25 4.23
N CYS A 84 18.13 -6.68 4.70
CA CYS A 84 16.90 -7.41 4.93
C CYS A 84 15.72 -6.71 4.27
N ILE A 85 14.63 -7.44 4.09
CA ILE A 85 13.40 -6.92 3.50
C ILE A 85 12.34 -6.76 4.60
N VAL A 86 11.74 -5.58 4.68
CA VAL A 86 10.62 -5.31 5.60
C VAL A 86 9.39 -4.94 4.79
N ARG A 87 8.28 -5.65 5.01
CA ARG A 87 7.02 -5.52 4.27
C ARG A 87 5.90 -5.01 5.18
N PRO A 88 5.72 -3.68 5.31
CA PRO A 88 4.55 -3.14 5.99
C PRO A 88 3.27 -3.40 5.20
N SER A 89 2.13 -3.49 5.92
CA SER A 89 0.79 -3.35 5.34
C SER A 89 0.48 -1.87 5.03
N ILE A 90 -0.78 -1.51 4.79
CA ILE A 90 -1.14 -0.14 4.40
C ILE A 90 -0.93 0.78 5.59
N VAL A 91 0.05 1.69 5.48
CA VAL A 91 0.36 2.60 6.57
C VAL A 91 -0.77 3.62 6.74
N CYS A 92 -1.28 3.75 7.97
CA CYS A 92 -2.28 4.72 8.36
C CYS A 92 -1.70 5.74 9.37
N PRO A 93 -2.45 6.81 9.71
CA PRO A 93 -1.98 7.84 10.64
C PRO A 93 -1.52 7.26 11.98
N ALA A 94 -0.66 8.02 12.66
CA ALA A 94 -0.05 7.63 13.92
C ALA A 94 -1.12 7.27 14.97
N ASN A 95 -0.87 6.18 15.70
CA ASN A 95 -1.72 5.81 16.81
C ASN A 95 -1.38 6.64 18.07
N LYS A 96 -0.10 6.95 18.30
CA LYS A 96 0.37 7.75 19.44
C LYS A 96 1.47 8.75 19.08
N ASP A 97 2.55 8.29 18.47
CA ASP A 97 3.75 9.12 18.25
C ASP A 97 3.84 9.59 16.79
N PRO A 98 4.26 10.83 16.48
CA PRO A 98 4.62 11.90 17.43
C PRO A 98 3.39 12.58 18.06
N VAL A 99 2.22 12.49 17.42
CA VAL A 99 0.91 12.94 17.91
C VAL A 99 -0.15 12.00 17.34
N GLU A 100 -1.21 11.72 18.10
CA GLU A 100 -2.34 10.90 17.64
C GLU A 100 -2.95 11.46 16.35
N GLY A 101 -3.17 10.60 15.36
CA GLY A 101 -3.72 10.98 14.06
C GLY A 101 -2.74 11.71 13.14
N TRP A 102 -1.47 11.84 13.51
CA TRP A 102 -0.47 12.49 12.66
C TRP A 102 -0.25 11.73 11.33
N VAL A 103 -0.16 12.48 10.24
CA VAL A 103 0.15 11.99 8.90
C VAL A 103 0.94 13.06 8.14
N ASP A 104 1.91 12.64 7.33
CA ASP A 104 2.73 13.54 6.53
C ASP A 104 2.06 13.99 5.22
N SER A 105 1.10 13.20 4.73
CA SER A 105 0.50 13.33 3.42
C SER A 105 -0.88 12.68 3.34
N LEU A 106 -1.70 13.12 2.37
CA LEU A 106 -3.02 12.54 2.11
C LEU A 106 -2.95 11.32 1.17
N ASN A 107 -1.85 10.57 1.22
CA ASN A 107 -1.65 9.44 0.32
C ASN A 107 -2.54 8.25 0.68
N GLY A 108 -3.04 7.55 -0.35
CA GLY A 108 -3.79 6.30 -0.20
C GLY A 108 -5.09 6.46 0.62
N PRO A 109 -5.32 5.65 1.66
CA PRO A 109 -6.57 5.65 2.42
C PRO A 109 -6.88 6.99 3.10
N VAL A 110 -5.86 7.76 3.48
CA VAL A 110 -6.08 9.04 4.18
C VAL A 110 -6.76 10.05 3.27
N GLY A 111 -6.29 10.18 2.03
CA GLY A 111 -6.94 11.04 1.03
C GLY A 111 -8.37 10.58 0.71
N ILE A 112 -8.59 9.28 0.65
CA ILE A 112 -9.93 8.69 0.47
C ILE A 112 -10.86 9.08 1.63
N MET A 113 -10.41 8.95 2.89
CA MET A 113 -11.19 9.29 4.07
C MET A 113 -11.52 10.79 4.11
N VAL A 114 -10.55 11.66 3.82
CA VAL A 114 -10.78 13.12 3.77
C VAL A 114 -11.76 13.50 2.65
N ALA A 115 -11.60 12.92 1.46
CA ALA A 115 -12.49 13.20 0.33
C ALA A 115 -13.91 12.64 0.56
N GLY A 116 -14.04 11.48 1.21
CA GLY A 116 -15.33 10.94 1.67
C GLY A 116 -15.97 11.82 2.74
N GLY A 117 -15.19 12.24 3.75
CA GLY A 117 -15.64 13.12 4.84
C GLY A 117 -16.10 14.50 4.38
N LYS A 118 -15.47 15.05 3.33
CA LYS A 118 -15.92 16.29 2.66
C LYS A 118 -17.09 16.08 1.69
N GLY A 119 -17.59 14.85 1.57
CA GLY A 119 -18.68 14.47 0.69
C GLY A 119 -18.35 14.44 -0.80
N ILE A 120 -17.07 14.52 -1.19
CA ILE A 120 -16.61 14.49 -2.58
C ILE A 120 -16.74 13.07 -3.15
N ILE A 121 -16.28 12.07 -2.40
CA ILE A 121 -16.43 10.67 -2.80
C ILE A 121 -17.83 10.22 -2.41
N ARG A 122 -18.61 9.86 -3.42
CA ARG A 122 -20.01 9.42 -3.24
C ARG A 122 -20.25 7.94 -3.51
N SER A 123 -19.36 7.32 -4.27
CA SER A 123 -19.42 5.89 -4.56
C SER A 123 -18.01 5.36 -4.75
N MET A 124 -17.72 4.20 -4.16
CA MET A 124 -16.45 3.51 -4.33
C MET A 124 -16.69 2.08 -4.81
N LEU A 125 -16.06 1.71 -5.92
CA LEU A 125 -16.13 0.35 -6.43
C LEU A 125 -15.12 -0.54 -5.70
N CYS A 126 -15.58 -1.19 -4.63
CA CYS A 126 -14.77 -2.07 -3.78
C CYS A 126 -15.64 -3.17 -3.17
N ASN A 127 -15.05 -4.27 -2.74
CA ASN A 127 -15.72 -5.22 -1.86
C ASN A 127 -15.43 -4.83 -0.40
N GLY A 128 -16.45 -4.31 0.28
CA GLY A 128 -16.33 -3.87 1.67
C GLY A 128 -15.99 -5.00 2.66
N GLU A 129 -16.23 -6.26 2.28
CA GLU A 129 -15.98 -7.43 3.13
C GLU A 129 -14.49 -7.86 3.14
N TYR A 130 -13.65 -7.23 2.32
CA TYR A 130 -12.20 -7.47 2.35
C TYR A 130 -11.55 -6.87 3.60
N ASN A 131 -10.52 -7.55 4.10
CA ASN A 131 -9.75 -7.07 5.26
C ASN A 131 -8.99 -5.79 4.91
N ALA A 132 -9.18 -4.77 5.72
CA ALA A 132 -8.38 -3.54 5.72
C ALA A 132 -7.08 -3.82 6.50
N GLU A 133 -6.12 -4.42 5.80
CA GLU A 133 -4.76 -4.64 6.32
C GLU A 133 -4.02 -3.31 6.45
N VAL A 134 -4.27 -2.61 7.56
CA VAL A 134 -3.67 -1.31 7.89
C VAL A 134 -2.74 -1.40 9.09
N ILE A 135 -1.74 -0.53 9.17
CA ILE A 135 -0.84 -0.42 10.32
C ILE A 135 -0.51 1.04 10.61
N PRO A 136 -0.61 1.50 11.88
CA PRO A 136 -0.20 2.85 12.25
C PRO A 136 1.29 3.10 11.94
N VAL A 137 1.60 4.31 11.44
CA VAL A 137 2.96 4.67 11.01
C VAL A 137 3.99 4.57 12.14
N ASP A 138 3.63 4.92 13.36
CA ASP A 138 4.48 4.81 14.54
C ASP A 138 4.83 3.38 14.89
N ILE A 139 3.84 2.48 14.84
CA ILE A 139 4.05 1.04 15.06
C ILE A 139 4.93 0.46 13.96
N ALA A 140 4.69 0.81 12.70
CA ALA A 140 5.52 0.36 11.59
C ALA A 140 6.98 0.81 11.77
N ILE A 141 7.22 2.10 12.01
CA ILE A 141 8.57 2.66 12.20
C ILE A 141 9.28 2.02 13.40
N ASN A 142 8.59 1.84 14.52
CA ASN A 142 9.15 1.15 15.70
C ASN A 142 9.56 -0.29 15.37
N GLY A 143 8.76 -0.99 14.55
CA GLY A 143 9.09 -2.31 14.01
C GLY A 143 10.37 -2.28 13.15
N LEU A 144 10.46 -1.34 12.20
CA LEU A 144 11.66 -1.16 11.36
C LEU A 144 12.92 -0.94 12.21
N ILE A 145 12.87 -0.01 13.17
CA ILE A 145 14.02 0.30 14.04
C ILE A 145 14.42 -0.92 14.87
N SER A 146 13.44 -1.65 15.42
CA SER A 146 13.68 -2.85 16.21
C SER A 146 14.32 -3.97 15.39
N ILE A 147 13.88 -4.15 14.14
CA ILE A 147 14.46 -5.11 13.19
C ILE A 147 15.91 -4.74 12.88
N ALA A 148 16.18 -3.48 12.51
CA ALA A 148 17.53 -3.01 12.23
C ALA A 148 18.47 -3.19 13.43
N TYR A 149 18.01 -2.82 14.63
CA TYR A 149 18.79 -3.00 15.85
C TYR A 149 19.12 -4.48 16.08
N THR A 150 18.11 -5.35 15.99
CA THR A 150 18.28 -6.80 16.24
C THR A 150 19.27 -7.42 15.25
N LEU A 151 19.13 -7.13 13.95
CA LEU A 151 20.06 -7.62 12.93
C LEU A 151 21.47 -7.06 13.12
N GLY A 152 21.59 -5.80 13.53
CA GLY A 152 22.88 -5.15 13.77
C GLY A 152 23.63 -5.68 14.99
N GLN A 153 22.96 -6.40 15.89
CA GLN A 153 23.59 -7.10 17.02
C GLN A 153 23.97 -8.56 16.68
N MET A 154 23.58 -9.08 15.51
CA MET A 154 23.94 -10.45 15.12
C MET A 154 25.42 -10.53 14.77
N GLN A 155 26.09 -11.58 15.26
CA GLN A 155 27.51 -11.82 14.94
C GLN A 155 27.70 -12.39 13.53
N THR A 156 26.69 -13.11 13.04
CA THR A 156 26.69 -13.76 11.72
C THR A 156 25.37 -13.51 11.02
N LEU A 157 25.45 -13.22 9.72
CA LEU A 157 24.27 -13.10 8.87
C LEU A 157 23.57 -14.46 8.70
N PRO A 158 22.22 -14.50 8.66
CA PRO A 158 21.47 -15.73 8.36
C PRO A 158 21.81 -16.33 6.98
N GLN A 159 21.55 -17.62 6.78
CA GLN A 159 21.84 -18.28 5.50
C GLN A 159 20.99 -17.71 4.35
N GLU A 160 19.71 -17.44 4.63
CA GLU A 160 18.78 -16.81 3.68
C GLU A 160 18.56 -15.35 4.06
N ILE A 161 18.19 -14.53 3.09
CA ILE A 161 17.88 -13.12 3.34
C ILE A 161 16.74 -13.00 4.36
N PRO A 162 16.90 -12.23 5.45
CA PRO A 162 15.82 -12.03 6.41
C PRO A 162 14.69 -11.21 5.78
N VAL A 163 13.46 -11.66 5.95
CA VAL A 163 12.25 -10.99 5.48
C VAL A 163 11.28 -10.87 6.65
N TYR A 164 10.68 -9.70 6.84
CA TYR A 164 9.73 -9.46 7.93
C TYR A 164 8.44 -8.87 7.41
N ASN A 165 7.30 -9.49 7.73
CA ASN A 165 5.98 -8.96 7.42
C ASN A 165 5.48 -8.13 8.62
N VAL A 166 5.42 -6.81 8.45
CA VAL A 166 4.99 -5.88 9.51
C VAL A 166 3.53 -5.50 9.26
N THR A 167 2.63 -6.42 9.60
CA THR A 167 1.19 -6.32 9.34
C THR A 167 0.38 -6.33 10.63
N CYS A 168 -0.94 -6.09 10.52
CA CYS A 168 -1.83 -6.23 11.66
C CYS A 168 -2.04 -7.71 12.01
N ARG A 169 -2.32 -7.97 13.29
CA ARG A 169 -2.51 -9.34 13.81
C ARG A 169 -3.80 -9.94 13.25
N GLU A 170 -3.74 -11.19 12.78
CA GLU A 170 -4.91 -11.91 12.25
C GLU A 170 -6.10 -11.99 13.22
N THR A 171 -5.87 -11.87 14.53
CA THR A 171 -6.92 -11.92 15.54
C THR A 171 -7.77 -10.64 15.62
N LYS A 172 -7.34 -9.56 14.97
CA LYS A 172 -8.05 -8.28 14.94
C LYS A 172 -8.21 -7.82 13.48
N ARG A 173 -9.05 -8.54 12.75
CA ARG A 173 -9.44 -8.17 11.37
C ARG A 173 -10.43 -7.02 11.43
N THR A 174 -10.27 -6.07 10.52
CA THR A 174 -11.20 -4.95 10.34
C THR A 174 -11.49 -4.86 8.86
N THR A 175 -12.75 -4.90 8.47
CA THR A 175 -13.17 -4.86 7.06
C THR A 175 -13.19 -3.42 6.54
N TRP A 176 -13.07 -3.24 5.23
CA TRP A 176 -13.24 -1.90 4.62
C TRP A 176 -14.61 -1.30 4.89
N LYS A 177 -15.65 -2.13 5.05
CA LYS A 177 -16.99 -1.70 5.46
C LYS A 177 -17.01 -1.13 6.86
N GLU A 178 -16.39 -1.81 7.83
CA GLU A 178 -16.27 -1.29 9.21
C GLU A 178 -15.48 0.02 9.25
N VAL A 179 -14.38 0.12 8.48
CA VAL A 179 -13.62 1.37 8.35
C VAL A 179 -14.50 2.50 7.79
N LEU A 180 -15.30 2.21 6.75
CA LEU A 180 -16.20 3.19 6.17
C LEU A 180 -17.26 3.67 7.16
N GLU A 181 -17.95 2.75 7.84
CA GLU A 181 -19.01 3.10 8.78
C GLU A 181 -18.48 3.88 9.99
N LEU A 182 -17.31 3.49 10.52
CA LEU A 182 -16.63 4.27 11.57
C LEU A 182 -16.23 5.65 11.06
N GLY A 183 -15.71 5.74 9.84
CA GLY A 183 -15.33 7.00 9.20
C GLY A 183 -16.53 7.93 8.99
N LYS A 184 -17.68 7.41 8.55
CA LYS A 184 -18.94 8.15 8.42
C LYS A 184 -19.41 8.66 9.78
N ALA A 185 -19.49 7.80 10.78
CA ALA A 185 -19.92 8.18 12.12
C ALA A 185 -19.05 9.31 12.69
N THR A 186 -17.72 9.18 12.54
CA THR A 186 -16.76 10.20 12.97
C THR A 186 -16.93 11.51 12.18
N ALA A 187 -17.15 11.45 10.87
CA ALA A 187 -17.37 12.64 10.06
C ALA A 187 -18.70 13.36 10.37
N TYR A 188 -19.71 12.65 10.88
CA TYR A 188 -20.95 13.24 11.37
C TYR A 188 -20.80 13.89 12.76
N GLU A 189 -20.01 13.27 13.65
CA GLU A 189 -19.71 13.81 14.98
C GLU A 189 -18.75 15.01 14.92
N TYR A 190 -17.76 14.94 14.04
CA TYR A 190 -16.73 15.96 13.81
C TYR A 190 -16.70 16.39 12.33
N PRO A 191 -17.64 17.25 11.88
CA PRO A 191 -17.74 17.65 10.48
C PRO A 191 -16.51 18.40 9.96
N PHE A 192 -16.11 18.09 8.73
CA PHE A 192 -15.06 18.83 8.05
C PHE A 192 -15.49 20.26 7.71
N GLU A 193 -14.59 21.23 7.88
CA GLU A 193 -14.78 22.57 7.34
C GLU A 193 -14.88 22.54 5.82
N ALA A 194 -15.77 23.37 5.26
CA ALA A 194 -16.03 23.48 3.82
C ALA A 194 -16.31 22.12 3.13
N GLY A 195 -17.26 21.35 3.67
CA GLY A 195 -17.80 20.17 3.00
C GLY A 195 -18.56 20.55 1.72
N VAL A 196 -18.38 19.76 0.66
CA VAL A 196 -19.14 19.93 -0.60
C VAL A 196 -20.54 19.32 -0.45
N TRP A 197 -20.61 18.15 0.18
CA TRP A 197 -21.85 17.43 0.51
C TRP A 197 -21.72 16.71 1.85
N TYR A 198 -22.83 16.18 2.37
CA TYR A 198 -22.82 15.28 3.54
C TYR A 198 -21.99 14.01 3.26
N PRO A 199 -21.32 13.40 4.25
CA PRO A 199 -20.42 12.26 4.07
C PRO A 199 -21.15 10.91 3.84
N ASP A 200 -22.13 10.87 2.92
CA ASP A 200 -22.98 9.69 2.63
C ASP A 200 -22.44 8.83 1.46
N GLY A 201 -21.13 8.86 1.20
CA GLY A 201 -20.54 8.02 0.17
C GLY A 201 -20.57 6.54 0.57
N ASP A 202 -20.84 5.64 -0.37
CA ASP A 202 -20.92 4.20 -0.06
C ASP A 202 -20.08 3.31 -0.98
N ILE A 203 -19.74 2.12 -0.47
CA ILE A 203 -19.01 1.09 -1.22
C ILE A 203 -20.02 0.21 -1.97
N THR A 204 -19.69 -0.14 -3.20
CA THR A 204 -20.50 -1.05 -4.02
C THR A 204 -19.60 -2.00 -4.82
N THR A 205 -20.09 -3.22 -5.05
CA THR A 205 -19.48 -4.18 -5.97
C THR A 205 -20.06 -4.10 -7.38
N ASN A 206 -21.16 -3.34 -7.58
CA ASN A 206 -21.86 -3.25 -8.86
C ASN A 206 -21.32 -2.10 -9.72
N LYS A 207 -20.58 -2.47 -10.77
CA LYS A 207 -19.97 -1.54 -11.73
C LYS A 207 -20.98 -0.64 -12.45
N ILE A 208 -22.14 -1.18 -12.81
CA ILE A 208 -23.18 -0.44 -13.54
C ILE A 208 -23.77 0.62 -12.62
N TYR A 209 -24.15 0.23 -11.40
CA TYR A 209 -24.65 1.15 -10.39
C TYR A 209 -23.64 2.27 -10.09
N HIS A 210 -22.38 1.91 -9.85
CA HIS A 210 -21.29 2.88 -9.62
C HIS A 210 -21.18 3.89 -10.77
N THR A 211 -21.17 3.40 -12.02
CA THR A 211 -21.04 4.25 -13.22
C THR A 211 -22.24 5.18 -13.39
N ILE A 212 -23.47 4.68 -13.23
CA ILE A 212 -24.69 5.48 -13.32
C ILE A 212 -24.68 6.56 -12.24
N TYR A 213 -24.36 6.18 -11.01
CA TYR A 213 -24.32 7.09 -9.87
C TYR A 213 -23.34 8.25 -10.12
N LEU A 214 -22.12 7.95 -10.56
CA LEU A 214 -21.11 8.97 -10.90
C LEU A 214 -21.61 9.91 -12.01
N CYS A 215 -22.18 9.38 -13.10
CA CYS A 215 -22.72 10.20 -14.19
C CYS A 215 -23.83 11.16 -13.74
N VAL A 216 -24.75 10.69 -12.89
CA VAL A 216 -25.85 11.50 -12.36
C VAL A 216 -25.33 12.61 -11.44
N MET A 217 -24.36 12.30 -10.58
CA MET A 217 -23.74 13.27 -9.68
C MET A 217 -22.96 14.34 -10.44
N CYS A 218 -22.12 13.94 -11.41
CA CYS A 218 -21.34 14.89 -12.22
C CYS A 218 -22.25 15.87 -12.97
N ARG A 219 -23.38 15.39 -13.53
CA ARG A 219 -24.36 16.27 -14.20
C ARG A 219 -25.03 17.24 -13.24
N ARG A 220 -25.40 16.81 -12.03
CA ARG A 220 -26.00 17.69 -11.02
C ARG A 220 -25.05 18.78 -10.53
N TRP A 221 -23.75 18.52 -10.53
CA TRP A 221 -22.73 19.48 -10.12
C TRP A 221 -22.43 20.53 -11.21
N LEU A 222 -22.28 20.11 -12.47
CA LEU A 222 -22.04 21.01 -13.61
C LEU A 222 -23.16 22.03 -13.85
N HIS A 223 -24.36 21.81 -13.32
CA HIS A 223 -25.48 22.76 -13.40
C HIS A 223 -25.54 23.75 -12.22
N ARG A 224 -24.64 23.65 -11.23
CA ARG A 224 -24.60 24.52 -10.04
C ARG A 224 -23.37 25.43 -9.96
N VAL A 225 -22.42 25.27 -10.89
CA VAL A 225 -21.25 26.14 -11.09
C VAL A 225 -21.47 26.94 -12.37
#